data_AF-A0A9I9DJL9-F1
#
_entry.id   AF-A0A9I9DJL9-F1
#
_cell.length_a   1.000
_cell.length_b   1.000
_cell.length_c   1.000
_cell.angle_alpha   90.00
_cell.angle_beta   90.00
_cell.angle_gamma   90.00
#
_symmetry.space_group_name_H-M   'P 1'
#
loop_
_entity.id
_entity.type
_entity.pdbx_description
1 polymer ?
#
loop_
_entity_poly.entity_id
_entity_poly.type
_entity_poly.pdbx_seq_one_letter_code
_entity_poly.pdbx_strand_id
1 'polypeptide(L)'
;MFINVPSVSKLQWHPFTVTSNCKLEPDTVSVVIKSGGTSKLHKQLSSSLDHLQVFVEGPWASFYSLFKFYLLLISGGSGITPFFSIIRETTVRSTKLNFHISQIRLIYAFKKSINISLCWIFYFQHLVHKQKYQM
;
A
#
# COMPACT_ATOMS: atom_id res chain seq x y z
N MET A 1 -8.90 -1.04 -5.75
CA MET A 1 -10.03 -1.50 -4.91
C MET A 1 -10.94 -0.32 -4.71
N PHE A 2 -12.25 -0.51 -4.71
CA PHE A 2 -13.19 0.55 -4.35
C PHE A 2 -13.68 0.33 -2.94
N ILE A 3 -13.75 1.43 -2.17
CA ILE A 3 -14.26 1.40 -0.81
C ILE A 3 -15.43 2.38 -0.74
N ASN A 4 -16.54 1.90 -0.18
CA ASN A 4 -17.65 2.74 0.26
C ASN A 4 -17.68 2.74 1.79
N VAL A 5 -17.91 3.93 2.36
CA VAL A 5 -18.03 4.11 3.80
C VAL A 5 -19.41 4.70 4.07
N PRO A 6 -20.41 3.88 4.45
CA PRO A 6 -21.81 4.30 4.54
C PRO A 6 -22.05 5.48 5.49
N SER A 7 -21.24 5.58 6.54
CA SER A 7 -21.30 6.67 7.52
C SER A 7 -20.92 8.03 6.92
N VAL A 8 -20.10 8.05 5.87
CA VAL A 8 -19.70 9.26 5.14
C VAL A 8 -20.63 9.51 3.96
N SER A 9 -20.92 8.45 3.19
CA SER A 9 -21.79 8.51 2.01
C SER A 9 -22.29 7.13 1.63
N LYS A 10 -23.61 6.98 1.45
CA LYS A 10 -24.25 5.70 1.13
C LYS A 10 -24.02 5.21 -0.30
N LEU A 11 -23.73 6.13 -1.23
CA LEU A 11 -23.68 5.83 -2.67
C LEU A 11 -22.30 6.05 -3.30
N GLN A 12 -21.39 6.76 -2.63
CA GLN A 12 -20.10 7.11 -3.22
C GLN A 12 -19.06 6.01 -3.00
N TRP A 13 -18.52 5.50 -4.08
CA TRP A 13 -17.41 4.56 -4.08
C TRP A 13 -16.12 5.30 -4.47
N HIS A 14 -15.07 5.11 -3.68
CA HIS A 14 -13.79 5.77 -3.92
C HIS A 14 -12.71 4.74 -4.23
N PRO A 15 -11.93 4.92 -5.31
CA PRO A 15 -10.83 4.03 -5.63
C PRO A 15 -9.65 4.28 -4.69
N PHE A 16 -9.16 3.21 -4.10
CA PHE A 16 -7.94 3.18 -3.31
C PHE A 16 -6.99 2.09 -3.78
N THR A 17 -5.71 2.41 -3.66
CA THR A 17 -4.63 1.49 -3.98
C THR A 17 -4.32 0.64 -2.76
N VAL A 18 -4.31 -0.67 -2.95
CA VAL A 18 -3.90 -1.64 -1.93
C VAL A 18 -2.38 -1.60 -1.79
N THR A 19 -1.91 -1.51 -0.55
CA THR A 19 -0.48 -1.49 -0.21
C THR A 19 -0.02 -2.76 0.49
N SER A 20 -0.95 -3.58 0.98
CA SER A 20 -0.64 -4.85 1.61
C SER A 20 -0.20 -5.92 0.60
N ASN A 21 0.33 -7.02 1.14
CA ASN A 21 0.64 -8.21 0.38
C ASN A 21 -0.04 -9.42 1.03
N CYS A 22 -0.82 -10.18 0.27
CA CYS A 22 -1.61 -11.31 0.78
C CYS A 22 -0.79 -12.44 1.42
N LYS A 23 0.53 -12.50 1.20
CA LYS A 23 1.40 -13.50 1.84
C LYS A 23 2.00 -13.01 3.15
N LEU A 24 2.17 -11.69 3.32
CA LEU A 24 2.65 -11.10 4.58
C LEU A 24 1.48 -10.79 5.53
N GLU A 25 0.33 -10.43 4.95
CA GLU A 25 -0.87 -9.94 5.63
C GLU A 25 -2.07 -10.71 5.04
N PRO A 26 -2.27 -11.99 5.42
CA PRO A 26 -3.31 -12.83 4.81
C PRO A 26 -4.73 -12.40 5.21
N ASP A 27 -4.89 -11.90 6.43
CA ASP A 27 -6.19 -11.56 7.02
C ASP A 27 -6.50 -10.06 6.96
N THR A 28 -5.57 -9.24 6.43
CA THR A 28 -5.68 -7.78 6.47
C THR A 28 -5.39 -7.14 5.12
N VAL A 29 -6.20 -6.13 4.78
CA VAL A 29 -6.00 -5.29 3.59
C VAL A 29 -5.63 -3.89 4.04
N SER A 30 -4.44 -3.45 3.62
CA SER A 30 -3.93 -2.10 3.92
C SER A 30 -4.13 -1.18 2.73
N VAL A 31 -4.69 0.01 2.99
CA VAL A 31 -4.85 1.08 2.01
C VAL A 31 -4.30 2.40 2.56
N VAL A 32 -3.76 3.24 1.68
CA VAL A 32 -3.29 4.58 2.07
C VAL A 32 -4.25 5.62 1.52
N ILE A 33 -4.87 6.37 2.42
CA ILE A 33 -5.85 7.41 2.11
C ILE A 33 -5.25 8.78 2.47
N LYS A 34 -5.07 9.65 1.46
CA LYS A 34 -4.61 11.02 1.69
C LYS A 34 -5.81 11.95 1.88
N SER A 35 -5.74 12.84 2.86
CA SER A 35 -6.82 13.77 3.26
C SER A 35 -7.23 14.81 2.20
N GLY A 36 -6.52 14.91 1.07
CA GLY A 36 -6.73 15.92 0.03
C GLY A 36 -8.12 15.92 -0.64
N GLY A 37 -8.90 14.86 -0.46
CA GLY A 37 -10.31 14.79 -0.89
C GLY A 37 -11.21 13.98 0.05
N THR A 38 -10.67 13.40 1.11
CA THR A 38 -11.36 12.50 2.05
C THR A 38 -11.48 13.13 3.44
N SER A 39 -11.57 14.46 3.51
CA SER A 39 -11.57 15.22 4.76
C SER A 39 -12.69 14.80 5.73
N LYS A 40 -13.88 14.44 5.22
CA LYS A 40 -14.99 13.91 6.02
C LYS A 40 -14.64 12.58 6.68
N LEU A 41 -14.08 11.65 5.91
CA LEU A 41 -13.60 10.36 6.42
C LEU A 41 -12.48 10.57 7.45
N HIS A 42 -11.54 11.47 7.16
CA HIS A 42 -10.46 11.78 8.09
C HIS A 42 -10.97 12.34 9.42
N LYS A 43 -11.93 13.27 9.39
CA LYS A 43 -12.56 13.81 10.60
C LYS A 43 -13.23 12.71 11.42
N GLN A 44 -13.99 11.83 10.76
CA GLN A 44 -14.69 10.73 11.43
C GLN A 44 -13.71 9.75 12.10
N LEU A 45 -12.64 9.36 11.39
CA LEU A 45 -11.57 8.52 11.93
C LEU A 45 -10.79 9.19 13.08
N SER A 46 -10.71 10.53 13.08
CA SER A 46 -10.05 11.28 14.16
C SER A 46 -10.90 11.33 15.44
N SER A 47 -12.22 11.25 15.31
CA SER A 47 -13.17 11.33 16.44
C SER A 47 -13.50 9.99 17.09
N SER A 48 -13.43 8.88 16.34
CA SER A 48 -13.74 7.53 16.83
C SER A 48 -12.87 6.52 16.10
N LEU A 49 -12.10 5.74 16.86
CA LEU A 49 -11.20 4.71 16.30
C LEU A 49 -11.88 3.33 16.22
N ASP A 50 -13.01 3.13 16.88
CA ASP A 50 -13.60 1.81 17.01
C ASP A 50 -14.56 1.50 15.85
N HIS A 51 -14.18 0.46 15.10
CA HIS A 51 -14.98 -0.26 14.10
C HIS A 51 -15.74 0.60 13.07
N LEU A 52 -15.01 1.07 12.05
CA LEU A 52 -15.62 1.65 10.85
C LEU A 52 -16.15 0.54 9.93
N GLN A 53 -17.46 0.47 9.74
CA GLN A 53 -18.04 -0.41 8.72
C GLN A 53 -17.75 0.15 7.32
N VAL A 54 -17.18 -0.70 6.46
CA VAL A 54 -16.84 -0.35 5.08
C VAL A 54 -17.31 -1.45 4.13
N PHE A 55 -17.80 -1.06 2.97
CA PHE A 55 -18.04 -1.97 1.85
C PHE A 55 -16.87 -1.89 0.89
N VAL A 56 -16.50 -3.05 0.33
CA VAL A 56 -15.29 -3.19 -0.48
C VAL A 56 -15.63 -3.92 -1.78
N GLU A 57 -15.10 -3.42 -2.89
CA GLU A 57 -15.25 -4.01 -4.22
C GLU A 57 -13.91 -4.12 -4.95
N GLY A 58 -13.70 -5.23 -5.67
CA GLY A 58 -12.46 -5.59 -6.35
C GLY A 58 -11.72 -6.75 -5.66
N PRO A 59 -10.45 -7.04 -6.01
CA PRO A 59 -9.48 -6.18 -6.71
C PRO A 59 -9.64 -6.15 -8.24
N TRP A 60 -9.33 -4.99 -8.83
CA TRP A 60 -9.49 -4.72 -10.27
C TRP A 60 -8.18 -4.76 -11.07
N ALA A 61 -7.04 -4.88 -10.39
CA ALA A 61 -5.72 -4.85 -11.01
C ALA A 61 -4.93 -6.09 -10.59
N SER A 62 -4.22 -6.67 -11.56
CA SER A 62 -3.43 -7.90 -11.42
C SER A 62 -2.03 -7.66 -11.97
N PHE A 63 -1.01 -7.83 -11.13
CA PHE A 63 0.39 -7.50 -11.45
C PHE A 63 1.29 -8.74 -11.54
N TYR A 64 0.74 -9.95 -11.64
CA TYR A 64 1.51 -11.20 -11.51
C TYR A 64 2.64 -11.36 -12.55
N SER A 65 2.54 -10.72 -13.72
CA SER A 65 3.53 -10.84 -14.80
C SER A 65 4.74 -9.89 -14.69
N LEU A 66 4.68 -8.87 -13.82
CA LEU A 66 5.70 -7.81 -13.79
C LEU A 66 7.07 -8.29 -13.27
N PHE A 67 7.12 -9.37 -12.49
CA PHE A 67 8.33 -9.81 -11.78
C PHE A 67 9.26 -10.71 -12.59
N LYS A 68 9.11 -10.74 -13.92
CA LYS A 68 9.99 -11.51 -14.83
C LYS A 68 11.11 -10.65 -15.45
N PHE A 69 11.04 -9.32 -15.33
CA PHE A 69 11.94 -8.38 -16.01
C PHE A 69 12.59 -7.40 -15.03
N TYR A 70 13.56 -6.61 -15.52
CA TYR A 70 14.06 -5.43 -14.80
C TYR A 70 12.92 -4.43 -14.59
N LEU A 71 12.69 -4.00 -13.35
CA LEU A 71 11.58 -3.12 -12.99
C LEU A 71 12.09 -1.72 -12.64
N LEU A 72 11.82 -0.75 -13.52
CA LEU A 72 11.99 0.67 -13.23
C LEU A 72 10.65 1.26 -12.78
N LEU A 73 10.54 1.57 -11.49
CA LEU A 73 9.36 2.16 -10.89
C LEU A 73 9.55 3.68 -10.80
N ILE A 74 8.75 4.46 -11.51
CA ILE A 74 8.81 5.92 -11.49
C ILE A 74 7.50 6.45 -10.89
N SER A 75 7.59 7.24 -9.82
CA SER A 75 6.41 7.82 -9.17
C SER A 75 6.66 9.23 -8.66
N GLY A 76 5.57 9.96 -8.41
CA GLY A 76 5.61 11.23 -7.71
C GLY A 76 4.41 11.45 -6.80
N GLY A 77 4.62 12.12 -5.67
CA GLY A 77 3.57 12.41 -4.70
C GLY A 77 2.86 11.14 -4.19
N SER A 78 1.52 11.13 -4.14
CA SER A 78 0.75 9.94 -3.72
C SER A 78 0.81 8.79 -4.74
N GLY A 79 1.38 9.00 -5.93
CA GLY A 79 1.55 7.95 -6.94
C GLY A 79 2.55 6.85 -6.56
N ILE A 80 3.23 6.96 -5.41
CA ILE A 80 4.11 5.91 -4.88
C ILE A 80 3.34 4.73 -4.25
N THR A 81 2.12 4.96 -3.80
CA THR A 81 1.30 3.97 -3.08
C THR A 81 1.21 2.59 -3.76
N PRO A 82 0.99 2.44 -5.08
CA PRO A 82 0.96 1.11 -5.72
C PRO A 82 2.28 0.34 -5.60
N PHE A 83 3.41 1.05 -5.55
CA PHE A 83 4.72 0.42 -5.51
C PHE A 83 5.03 -0.25 -4.18
N PHE A 84 4.37 0.13 -3.08
CA PHE A 84 4.53 -0.58 -1.81
C PHE A 84 4.13 -2.05 -1.90
N SER A 85 3.01 -2.35 -2.56
CA SER A 85 2.55 -3.73 -2.76
C SER A 85 3.53 -4.54 -3.64
N ILE A 86 4.10 -3.90 -4.66
CA ILE A 86 5.06 -4.50 -5.60
C ILE A 86 6.36 -4.83 -4.87
N ILE A 87 6.92 -3.88 -4.12
CA ILE A 87 8.17 -4.06 -3.38
C ILE A 87 8.00 -5.18 -2.33
N ARG A 88 6.91 -5.17 -1.57
CA ARG A 88 6.59 -6.23 -0.60
C ARG A 88 6.52 -7.61 -1.26
N GLU A 89 5.86 -7.71 -2.40
CA GLU A 89 5.75 -8.95 -3.15
C GLU A 89 7.12 -9.45 -3.67
N THR A 90 7.99 -8.54 -4.13
CA THR A 90 9.37 -8.89 -4.50
C THR A 90 10.13 -9.43 -3.30
N THR A 91 10.00 -8.80 -2.14
CA THR A 91 10.69 -9.27 -0.93
C THR A 91 10.24 -10.69 -0.56
N VAL A 92 8.93 -10.98 -0.57
CA VAL A 92 8.42 -12.34 -0.31
C VAL A 92 8.87 -13.36 -1.36
N ARG A 93 8.98 -12.95 -2.62
CA ARG A 93 9.51 -13.84 -3.67
C ARG A 93 11.00 -14.09 -3.49
N SER A 94 11.77 -13.09 -3.08
CA SER A 94 13.22 -13.20 -2.87
C SER A 94 13.61 -14.15 -1.74
N THR A 95 12.72 -14.37 -0.75
CA THR A 95 12.96 -15.34 0.33
C THR A 95 12.71 -16.79 -0.08
N LYS A 96 12.11 -17.04 -1.24
CA LYS A 96 11.95 -18.41 -1.76
C LYS A 96 13.21 -18.86 -2.48
N LEU A 97 13.79 -19.97 -2.04
CA LEU A 97 14.87 -20.65 -2.74
C LEU A 97 14.42 -20.92 -4.19
N ASN A 98 15.24 -20.54 -5.18
CA ASN A 98 15.03 -20.65 -6.63
C ASN A 98 14.30 -19.51 -7.37
N PHE A 99 14.23 -18.28 -6.82
CA PHE A 99 13.71 -17.13 -7.58
C PHE A 99 14.81 -16.24 -8.17
N HIS A 100 14.75 -15.98 -9.47
CA HIS A 100 15.59 -14.98 -10.12
C HIS A 100 15.16 -13.59 -9.64
N ILE A 101 16.04 -12.87 -8.94
CA ILE A 101 15.73 -11.54 -8.43
C ILE A 101 15.69 -10.58 -9.62
N SER A 102 14.49 -10.11 -9.97
CA SER A 102 14.34 -8.93 -10.82
C SER A 102 14.99 -7.74 -10.11
N GLN A 103 16.00 -7.12 -10.73
CA GLN A 103 16.51 -5.83 -10.24
C GLN A 103 15.38 -4.80 -10.28
N ILE A 104 15.12 -4.16 -9.13
CA ILE A 104 14.10 -3.13 -8.99
C ILE A 104 14.78 -1.80 -8.66
N ARG A 105 14.49 -0.77 -9.44
CA ARG A 105 14.92 0.59 -9.18
C ARG A 105 13.70 1.49 -9.03
N LEU A 106 13.56 2.14 -7.89
CA LEU A 106 12.52 3.13 -7.63
C LEU A 106 13.11 4.54 -7.77
N ILE A 107 12.53 5.35 -8.67
CA ILE A 107 12.77 6.78 -8.78
C ILE A 107 11.52 7.49 -8.29
N TYR A 108 11.65 8.27 -7.22
CA TYR A 108 10.53 8.97 -6.59
C TYR A 108 10.77 10.48 -6.55
N ALA A 109 9.84 11.24 -7.10
CA ALA A 109 9.86 12.71 -7.12
C ALA A 109 8.86 13.29 -6.11
N PHE A 110 9.30 14.27 -5.31
CA PHE A 110 8.44 14.92 -4.31
C PHE A 110 8.64 16.43 -4.27
N LYS A 111 7.56 17.17 -4.00
CA LYS A 111 7.57 18.64 -3.87
C LYS A 111 7.96 19.13 -2.47
N LYS A 112 7.68 18.33 -1.43
CA LYS A 112 7.97 18.65 -0.01
C LYS A 112 8.58 17.45 0.69
N SER A 113 9.56 17.67 1.57
CA SER A 113 10.28 16.64 2.31
C SER A 113 9.41 15.82 3.26
N ILE A 114 8.30 16.37 3.76
CA ILE A 114 7.31 15.64 4.57
C ILE A 114 6.68 14.45 3.83
N ASN A 115 6.72 14.42 2.49
CA ASN A 115 6.23 13.27 1.73
C ASN A 115 7.27 12.13 1.67
N ILE A 116 8.52 12.39 2.07
CA ILE A 116 9.58 11.38 2.21
C ILE A 116 9.36 10.56 3.48
N SER A 117 8.91 11.19 4.58
CA SER A 117 8.69 10.49 5.86
C SER A 117 7.59 9.43 5.77
N LEU A 118 6.55 9.64 4.95
CA LEU A 118 5.57 8.61 4.63
C LEU A 118 6.22 7.40 3.93
N CYS A 119 7.10 7.65 2.97
CA CYS A 119 7.86 6.58 2.32
C CYS A 119 8.74 5.82 3.32
N TRP A 120 9.35 6.54 4.28
CA TRP A 120 10.17 5.95 5.33
C TRP A 120 9.38 5.11 6.33
N ILE A 121 8.22 5.57 6.80
CA ILE A 121 7.40 4.82 7.77
C ILE A 121 6.97 3.46 7.21
N PHE A 122 6.52 3.42 5.95
CA PHE A 122 6.15 2.16 5.30
C PHE A 122 7.36 1.25 5.02
N TYR A 123 8.54 1.82 4.79
CA TYR A 123 9.79 1.07 4.62
C TYR A 123 10.32 0.52 5.96
N PHE A 124 10.18 1.28 7.06
CA PHE A 124 10.67 0.90 8.39
C PHE A 124 9.79 -0.12 9.11
N GLN A 125 8.47 -0.06 8.98
CA GLN A 125 7.58 -1.12 9.50
C GLN A 125 7.96 -2.50 8.96
N HIS A 126 8.48 -2.55 7.72
CA HIS A 126 8.96 -3.78 7.10
C HIS A 126 10.30 -4.27 7.66
N LEU A 127 11.21 -3.36 8.06
CA LEU A 127 12.50 -3.72 8.68
C LEU A 127 12.34 -4.22 10.13
N VAL A 128 11.42 -3.64 10.91
CA VAL A 128 11.15 -4.10 12.28
C VAL A 128 10.54 -5.51 12.28
N HIS A 129 9.72 -5.84 11.27
CA HIS A 129 9.18 -7.20 11.13
C HIS A 129 10.25 -8.24 10.76
N LYS A 130 11.38 -7.85 10.13
CA LYS A 130 12.49 -8.77 9.89
C LYS A 130 13.24 -9.17 11.16
N GLN A 131 13.37 -8.27 12.15
CA GLN A 131 14.06 -8.60 13.40
C GLN A 131 13.25 -9.54 14.30
N LYS A 132 11.93 -9.56 14.18
CA LYS A 132 11.06 -10.41 15.01
C LYS A 132 11.00 -11.89 14.55
N TYR A 133 11.44 -12.20 13.33
CA TYR A 133 11.41 -13.55 12.73
C TYR A 133 12.83 -14.10 12.45
N GLN A 134 13.86 -13.46 13.01
CA GLN A 134 15.25 -13.95 13.00
C GLN A 134 15.79 -14.23 14.41
N MET A 135 14.91 -14.31 15.41
CA MET A 135 15.22 -14.84 16.75
C MET A 135 14.40 -16.10 17.01
#